data_AF-A0AA35WB23-F1
#
_entry.id   AF-A0AA35WB23-F1
#
_cell.length_a   1.000
_cell.length_b   1.000
_cell.length_c   1.000
_cell.angle_alpha   90.00
_cell.angle_beta   90.00
_cell.angle_gamma   90.00
#
_symmetry.space_group_name_H-M   'P 1'
#
loop_
_entity.id
_entity.type
_entity.pdbx_description
1 polymer ?
#
loop_
_entity_poly.entity_id
_entity_poly.type
_entity_poly.pdbx_seq_one_letter_code
_entity_poly.pdbx_strand_id
1 'polypeptide(L)'
;MLSRNAQNLYWIGRYLERAGHLCRLLRLQSEVLIDRPVREIHFGWNRIYSNLDREPPGGSVDLFGDEDFALADSYALADDLTFERSNLSSVFSCFAMGRDNARQTRQCISPEVWTTLNTSFQKLQLLDMPSVWQGEPRFFYQETESDINTFGGLTESTMYHDEGWSFLQLGRYVERVGGVCSLLNSQIEISGLQEDGEYFEADWTSLLRIFHAVEVYHHIHKADVVPGRVLDLLVSDPLLPESLSRSMNLAMTEIDNIGRGPRRHSPAAPRPLREKDVKVGIGLPGNVPGTKGEFILEWARRADAGPFSSLGTIDRLVYDNYEPLVILSAAAGATSRVRLLTCVLLAPLHNPGILAKQGASLDAISGGRLTLGVGVGRRPDDYKAAPAEYSQRAAR
;
A
#
# COMPACT_ATOMS: atom_id res chain seq x y z
N MET A 1 3.73 26.23 8.93
CA MET A 1 4.45 26.29 7.62
C MET A 1 3.54 26.85 6.51
N LEU A 2 4.05 27.42 5.39
CA LEU A 2 3.21 27.75 4.22
C LEU A 2 2.68 26.47 3.56
N SER A 3 1.40 26.44 3.16
CA SER A 3 0.74 25.25 2.58
C SER A 3 1.51 24.61 1.42
N ARG A 4 2.11 25.43 0.54
CA ARG A 4 2.91 24.95 -0.59
C ARG A 4 4.20 24.23 -0.18
N ASN A 5 4.88 24.69 0.87
CA ASN A 5 6.09 24.00 1.38
C ASN A 5 5.72 22.65 2.00
N ALA A 6 4.59 22.59 2.72
CA ALA A 6 4.04 21.35 3.26
C ALA A 6 3.78 20.32 2.16
N GLN A 7 3.06 20.75 1.11
CA GLN A 7 2.75 19.92 -0.04
C GLN A 7 4.02 19.43 -0.74
N ASN A 8 5.00 20.31 -0.96
CA ASN A 8 6.25 19.95 -1.61
C ASN A 8 7.02 18.90 -0.80
N LEU A 9 7.17 19.09 0.51
CA LEU A 9 7.88 18.16 1.40
C LEU A 9 7.18 16.80 1.45
N TYR A 10 5.86 16.78 1.57
CA TYR A 10 5.06 15.57 1.51
C TYR A 10 5.27 14.79 0.21
N TRP A 11 5.23 15.47 -0.94
CA TRP A 11 5.44 14.81 -2.22
C TRP A 11 6.88 14.38 -2.47
N ILE A 12 7.90 15.07 -1.93
CA ILE A 12 9.28 14.59 -1.96
C ILE A 12 9.37 13.20 -1.30
N GLY A 13 8.78 13.07 -0.11
CA GLY A 13 8.75 11.80 0.62
C GLY A 13 8.08 10.69 -0.20
N ARG A 14 6.91 10.97 -0.79
CA ARG A 14 6.21 9.99 -1.64
C ARG A 14 7.00 9.57 -2.87
N TYR A 15 7.54 10.52 -3.62
CA TYR A 15 8.24 10.20 -4.87
C TYR A 15 9.51 9.38 -4.61
N LEU A 16 10.30 9.72 -3.59
CA LEU A 16 11.52 8.98 -3.30
C LEU A 16 11.25 7.60 -2.69
N GLU A 17 10.21 7.47 -1.87
CA GLU A 17 9.80 6.15 -1.38
C GLU A 17 9.28 5.25 -2.52
N ARG A 18 8.52 5.81 -3.47
CA ARG A 18 8.09 5.09 -4.68
C ARG A 18 9.26 4.65 -5.55
N ALA A 19 10.20 5.56 -5.82
CA ALA A 19 11.40 5.24 -6.58
C ALA A 19 12.19 4.11 -5.92
N GLY A 20 12.33 4.13 -4.59
CA GLY A 20 13.02 3.09 -3.83
C GLY A 20 12.33 1.73 -3.93
N HIS A 21 11.01 1.71 -3.77
CA HIS A 21 10.22 0.48 -3.98
C HIS A 21 10.37 -0.06 -5.39
N LEU A 22 10.31 0.81 -6.40
CA LEU A 22 10.44 0.41 -7.80
C LEU A 22 11.85 -0.11 -8.11
N CYS A 23 12.91 0.52 -7.59
CA CYS A 23 14.27 0.01 -7.70
C CYS A 23 14.42 -1.39 -7.09
N ARG A 24 13.84 -1.66 -5.91
CA ARG A 24 13.86 -3.00 -5.29
C ARG A 24 13.16 -4.04 -6.16
N LEU A 25 11.99 -3.69 -6.70
CA LEU A 25 11.23 -4.57 -7.58
C LEU A 25 11.97 -4.84 -8.89
N LEU A 26 12.50 -3.81 -9.54
CA LEU A 26 13.25 -3.93 -10.80
C LEU A 26 14.58 -4.67 -10.61
N ARG A 27 15.25 -4.48 -9.47
CA ARG A 27 16.44 -5.25 -9.09
C ARG A 27 16.11 -6.73 -9.01
N LEU A 28 15.08 -7.09 -8.24
CA LEU A 28 14.64 -8.49 -8.14
C LEU A 28 14.24 -9.03 -9.52
N GLN A 29 13.49 -8.27 -10.31
CA GLN A 29 13.08 -8.69 -11.64
C GLN A 29 14.28 -8.94 -12.56
N SER A 30 15.29 -8.07 -12.51
CA SER A 30 16.52 -8.23 -13.31
C SER A 30 17.32 -9.49 -12.96
N GLU A 31 17.24 -9.96 -11.71
CA GLU A 31 17.87 -11.21 -11.27
C GLU A 31 17.10 -12.44 -11.76
N VAL A 32 15.77 -12.32 -11.92
CA VAL A 32 14.88 -13.39 -12.41
C VAL A 32 15.00 -13.59 -13.93
N LEU A 33 15.49 -12.60 -14.69
CA LEU A 33 15.66 -12.73 -16.15
C LEU A 33 16.67 -13.80 -16.57
N ILE A 34 17.48 -14.31 -15.65
CA ILE A 34 18.53 -15.30 -15.92
C ILE A 34 18.04 -16.69 -15.47
N ASP A 35 17.93 -17.63 -16.41
CA ASP A 35 17.66 -19.07 -16.15
C ASP A 35 16.36 -19.39 -15.38
N ARG A 36 15.34 -18.51 -15.44
CA ARG A 36 14.01 -18.77 -14.86
C ARG A 36 12.95 -19.03 -15.94
N PRO A 37 11.89 -19.80 -15.63
CA PRO A 37 10.77 -20.01 -16.56
C PRO A 37 10.14 -18.69 -16.98
N VAL A 38 9.74 -18.58 -18.25
CA VAL A 38 9.09 -17.39 -18.82
C VAL A 38 7.93 -16.91 -17.95
N ARG A 39 7.09 -17.83 -17.47
CA ARG A 39 5.98 -17.56 -16.56
C ARG A 39 6.37 -16.79 -15.28
N GLU A 40 7.53 -17.09 -14.69
CA GLU A 40 8.01 -16.36 -13.51
C GLU A 40 8.42 -14.92 -13.86
N ILE A 41 8.94 -14.71 -15.07
CA ILE A 41 9.27 -13.39 -15.59
C ILE A 41 7.98 -12.58 -15.78
N HIS A 42 6.94 -13.15 -16.43
CA HIS A 42 5.62 -12.51 -16.58
C HIS A 42 5.01 -12.16 -15.22
N PHE A 43 5.07 -13.09 -14.26
CA PHE A 43 4.58 -12.87 -12.90
C PHE A 43 5.20 -11.62 -12.28
N GLY A 44 6.52 -11.51 -12.34
CA GLY A 44 7.23 -10.37 -11.77
C GLY A 44 6.85 -9.03 -12.42
N TRP A 45 6.72 -8.98 -13.75
CA TRP A 45 6.27 -7.77 -14.45
C TRP A 45 4.82 -7.40 -14.11
N ASN A 46 3.90 -8.36 -14.13
CA ASN A 46 2.51 -8.12 -13.74
C ASN A 46 2.39 -7.61 -12.32
N ARG A 47 3.17 -8.16 -11.39
CA ARG A 47 3.21 -7.68 -10.00
C ARG A 47 3.66 -6.23 -9.91
N ILE A 48 4.65 -5.80 -10.71
CA ILE A 48 5.13 -4.42 -10.73
C ILE A 48 4.07 -3.47 -11.28
N TYR A 49 3.47 -3.80 -12.42
CA TYR A 49 2.46 -2.95 -13.05
C TYR A 49 1.16 -2.87 -12.24
N SER A 50 0.73 -4.00 -11.67
CA SER A 50 -0.40 -4.04 -10.74
C SER A 50 -0.14 -3.22 -9.48
N ASN A 51 1.10 -3.23 -8.96
CA ASN A 51 1.48 -2.40 -7.82
C ASN A 51 1.31 -0.89 -8.09
N LEU A 52 1.57 -0.47 -9.33
CA LEU A 52 1.46 0.91 -9.78
C LEU A 52 0.05 1.28 -10.27
N ASP A 53 -0.90 0.34 -10.27
CA ASP A 53 -2.24 0.50 -10.87
C ASP A 53 -2.17 1.02 -12.31
N ARG A 54 -1.27 0.43 -13.10
CA ARG A 54 -0.95 0.86 -14.47
C ARG A 54 -0.91 -0.34 -15.41
N GLU A 55 -1.37 -0.14 -16.65
CA GLU A 55 -1.17 -1.10 -17.72
C GLU A 55 0.23 -0.97 -18.35
N PRO A 56 0.90 -2.09 -18.66
CA PRO A 56 2.16 -2.09 -19.40
C PRO A 56 2.04 -1.43 -20.79
N PRO A 57 3.14 -0.86 -21.32
CA PRO A 57 3.22 -0.51 -22.73
C PRO A 57 2.88 -1.73 -23.61
N GLY A 58 1.92 -1.57 -24.52
CA GLY A 58 1.47 -2.67 -25.39
C GLY A 58 0.27 -3.46 -24.87
N GLY A 59 -0.23 -3.17 -23.66
CA GLY A 59 -1.41 -3.81 -23.06
C GLY A 59 -1.07 -4.69 -21.86
N SER A 60 -1.96 -5.61 -21.48
CA SER A 60 -1.73 -6.52 -20.35
C SER A 60 -0.63 -7.54 -20.65
N VAL A 61 0.26 -7.78 -19.68
CA VAL A 61 1.19 -8.92 -19.73
C VAL A 61 0.37 -10.18 -19.44
N ASP A 62 0.20 -11.06 -20.42
CA ASP A 62 -0.52 -12.32 -20.23
C ASP A 62 0.30 -13.26 -19.32
N LEU A 63 -0.28 -13.71 -18.20
CA LEU A 63 0.39 -14.65 -17.29
C LEU A 63 0.51 -16.06 -17.90
N PHE A 64 -0.30 -16.35 -18.93
CA PHE A 64 -0.40 -17.63 -19.63
C PHE A 64 -0.02 -17.51 -21.11
N GLY A 65 0.59 -16.36 -21.49
CA GLY A 65 0.96 -16.05 -22.87
C GLY A 65 2.20 -16.81 -23.38
N ASP A 66 2.48 -16.61 -24.66
CA ASP A 66 3.51 -17.33 -25.44
C ASP A 66 4.93 -17.30 -24.81
N GLU A 67 5.66 -18.39 -25.03
CA GLU A 67 7.09 -18.54 -24.69
C GLU A 67 8.00 -17.49 -25.37
N ASP A 68 7.48 -16.81 -26.41
CA ASP A 68 8.15 -15.74 -27.15
C ASP A 68 8.24 -14.41 -26.40
N PHE A 69 7.76 -14.33 -25.14
CA PHE A 69 8.02 -13.18 -24.27
C PHE A 69 9.53 -13.02 -24.08
N ALA A 70 10.10 -12.18 -24.94
CA ALA A 70 11.53 -12.14 -25.18
C ALA A 70 12.19 -11.14 -24.25
N LEU A 71 13.52 -11.15 -24.26
CA LEU A 71 14.36 -10.12 -23.64
C LEU A 71 13.95 -8.70 -24.10
N ALA A 72 13.45 -8.56 -25.33
CA ALA A 72 12.99 -7.30 -25.91
C ALA A 72 11.80 -6.70 -25.16
N ASP A 73 10.85 -7.52 -24.72
CA ASP A 73 9.70 -7.04 -23.94
C ASP A 73 10.14 -6.63 -22.55
N SER A 74 10.94 -7.45 -21.88
CA SER A 74 11.50 -7.12 -20.56
C SER A 74 12.35 -5.84 -20.58
N TYR A 75 13.08 -5.59 -21.67
CA TYR A 75 13.81 -4.33 -21.89
C TYR A 75 12.84 -3.14 -21.95
N ALA A 76 11.78 -3.23 -22.76
CA ALA A 76 10.82 -2.14 -22.94
C ALA A 76 10.05 -1.83 -21.64
N LEU A 77 9.66 -2.87 -20.89
CA LEU A 77 9.02 -2.71 -19.58
C LEU A 77 9.97 -2.07 -18.56
N ALA A 78 11.24 -2.49 -18.54
CA ALA A 78 12.25 -1.88 -17.69
C ALA A 78 12.50 -0.41 -18.04
N ASP A 79 12.52 -0.05 -19.33
CA ASP A 79 12.67 1.33 -19.80
C ASP A 79 11.49 2.22 -19.36
N ASP A 80 10.25 1.74 -19.55
CA ASP A 80 9.02 2.44 -19.12
C ASP A 80 9.04 2.73 -17.61
N LEU A 81 9.55 1.81 -16.81
CA LEU A 81 9.61 1.95 -15.36
C LEU A 81 10.84 2.72 -14.87
N THR A 82 11.88 2.88 -15.69
CA THR A 82 13.13 3.52 -15.29
C THR A 82 13.27 4.94 -15.82
N PHE A 83 13.23 5.13 -17.14
CA PHE A 83 13.62 6.40 -17.79
C PHE A 83 12.46 7.10 -18.51
N GLU A 84 11.35 6.41 -18.78
CA GLU A 84 10.23 6.99 -19.51
C GLU A 84 9.63 8.18 -18.75
N ARG A 85 9.59 9.33 -19.43
CA ARG A 85 9.23 10.63 -18.83
C ARG A 85 7.72 10.84 -18.79
N SER A 86 6.99 10.20 -19.69
CA SER A 86 5.53 10.20 -19.66
C SER A 86 4.99 9.33 -18.52
N ASN A 87 5.76 8.34 -18.07
CA ASN A 87 5.45 7.57 -16.87
C ASN A 87 5.85 8.37 -15.62
N LEU A 88 4.87 8.94 -14.93
CA LEU A 88 5.09 9.71 -13.70
C LEU A 88 5.51 8.85 -12.50
N SER A 89 5.37 7.52 -12.60
CA SER A 89 5.84 6.58 -11.58
C SER A 89 7.24 6.02 -11.89
N SER A 90 7.84 6.35 -13.04
CA SER A 90 9.19 5.90 -13.36
C SER A 90 10.20 6.43 -12.35
N VAL A 91 11.32 5.71 -12.19
CA VAL A 91 12.42 6.11 -11.30
C VAL A 91 12.88 7.53 -11.65
N PHE A 92 13.12 7.80 -12.93
CA PHE A 92 13.53 9.12 -13.42
C PHE A 92 12.51 10.21 -13.06
N SER A 93 11.23 9.99 -13.36
CA SER A 93 10.17 10.98 -13.10
C SER A 93 10.01 11.26 -11.60
N CYS A 94 10.10 10.24 -10.75
CA CYS A 94 10.06 10.40 -9.30
C CYS A 94 11.21 11.28 -8.78
N PHE A 95 12.44 11.05 -9.23
CA PHE A 95 13.58 11.90 -8.88
C PHE A 95 13.42 13.32 -9.43
N ALA A 96 12.96 13.48 -10.67
CA ALA A 96 12.74 14.79 -11.29
C ALA A 96 11.74 15.62 -10.47
N MET A 97 10.57 15.04 -10.15
CA MET A 97 9.52 15.70 -9.38
C MET A 97 9.95 15.96 -7.93
N GLY A 98 10.60 15.00 -7.28
CA GLY A 98 11.16 15.17 -5.93
C GLY A 98 12.17 16.32 -5.89
N ARG A 99 13.10 16.37 -6.86
CA ARG A 99 14.11 17.42 -6.97
C ARG A 99 13.48 18.79 -7.25
N ASP A 100 12.46 18.87 -8.10
CA ASP A 100 11.76 20.13 -8.37
C ASP A 100 10.98 20.66 -7.16
N ASN A 101 10.37 19.77 -6.37
CA ASN A 101 9.76 20.13 -5.10
C ASN A 101 10.80 20.62 -4.09
N ALA A 102 11.95 19.92 -4.00
CA ALA A 102 13.06 20.29 -3.12
C ALA A 102 13.63 21.67 -3.48
N ARG A 103 13.73 21.99 -4.78
CA ARG A 103 14.18 23.31 -5.26
C ARG A 103 13.25 24.43 -4.81
N GLN A 104 11.93 24.19 -4.87
CA GLN A 104 10.92 25.17 -4.49
C GLN A 104 10.83 25.38 -2.96
N THR A 105 11.25 24.39 -2.17
CA THR A 105 11.22 24.43 -0.69
C THR A 105 12.64 24.42 -0.10
N ARG A 106 13.62 24.97 -0.82
CA ARG A 106 15.05 24.89 -0.51
C ARG A 106 15.41 25.38 0.89
N GLN A 107 14.66 26.35 1.40
CA GLN A 107 14.79 26.93 2.74
C GLN A 107 14.31 26.00 3.88
N CYS A 108 13.59 24.92 3.55
CA CYS A 108 13.07 23.96 4.52
C CYS A 108 13.88 22.65 4.56
N ILE A 109 14.92 22.51 3.75
CA ILE A 109 15.78 21.32 3.70
C ILE A 109 17.24 21.71 3.92
N SER A 110 18.02 20.80 4.51
CA SER A 110 19.44 21.02 4.70
C SER A 110 20.20 21.07 3.36
N PRO A 111 21.37 21.74 3.31
CA PRO A 111 22.23 21.72 2.13
C PRO A 111 22.63 20.31 1.68
N GLU A 112 22.83 19.40 2.62
CA GLU A 112 23.21 18.01 2.41
C GLU A 112 22.08 17.25 1.70
N VAL A 113 20.85 17.37 2.19
CA VAL A 113 19.65 16.75 1.58
C VAL A 113 19.47 17.23 0.14
N TRP A 114 19.61 18.53 -0.11
CA TRP A 114 19.54 19.07 -1.47
C TRP A 114 20.65 18.53 -2.38
N THR A 115 21.90 18.53 -1.88
CA THR A 115 23.08 18.14 -2.67
C THR A 115 22.96 16.68 -3.08
N THR A 116 22.58 15.79 -2.16
CA THR A 116 22.37 14.36 -2.45
C THR A 116 21.29 14.19 -3.51
N LEU A 117 20.09 14.74 -3.31
CA LEU A 117 19.00 14.59 -4.27
C LEU A 117 19.33 15.16 -5.65
N ASN A 118 19.98 16.33 -5.71
CA ASN A 118 20.38 16.95 -6.98
C ASN A 118 21.48 16.15 -7.68
N THR A 119 22.45 15.60 -6.94
CA THR A 119 23.53 14.77 -7.49
C THR A 119 22.97 13.46 -8.06
N SER A 120 22.11 12.77 -7.32
CA SER A 120 21.46 11.54 -7.79
C SER A 120 20.60 11.79 -9.03
N PHE A 121 19.86 12.90 -9.08
CA PHE A 121 19.13 13.28 -10.28
C PHE A 121 20.06 13.56 -11.47
N GLN A 122 21.18 14.25 -11.27
CA GLN A 122 22.16 14.49 -12.32
C GLN A 122 22.77 13.19 -12.86
N LYS A 123 23.07 12.21 -12.00
CA LYS A 123 23.50 10.87 -12.45
C LYS A 123 22.45 10.25 -13.37
N LEU A 124 21.18 10.25 -12.97
CA LEU A 124 20.08 9.70 -13.78
C LEU A 124 19.91 10.42 -15.13
N GLN A 125 20.23 11.71 -15.22
CA GLN A 125 20.18 12.44 -16.50
C GLN A 125 21.28 12.06 -17.49
N LEU A 126 22.37 11.46 -17.01
CA LEU A 126 23.52 11.07 -17.83
C LEU A 126 23.44 9.60 -18.30
N LEU A 127 22.48 8.84 -17.78
CA LEU A 127 22.28 7.43 -18.09
C LEU A 127 21.06 7.24 -18.98
N ASP A 128 21.06 6.13 -19.72
CA ASP A 128 19.95 5.66 -20.52
C ASP A 128 19.76 4.14 -20.36
N MET A 129 18.62 3.63 -20.80
CA MET A 129 18.31 2.22 -20.68
C MET A 129 19.28 1.30 -21.45
N PRO A 130 19.74 1.64 -22.68
CA PRO A 130 20.77 0.85 -23.35
C PRO A 130 22.03 0.66 -22.52
N SER A 131 22.56 1.72 -21.91
CA SER A 131 23.78 1.65 -21.08
C SER A 131 23.56 0.81 -19.82
N VAL A 132 22.40 0.99 -19.17
CA VAL A 132 22.03 0.21 -17.97
C VAL A 132 21.86 -1.27 -18.30
N TRP A 133 21.20 -1.58 -19.43
CA TRP A 133 20.89 -2.95 -19.85
C TRP A 133 22.09 -3.74 -20.36
N GLN A 134 23.02 -3.08 -21.07
CA GLN A 134 24.27 -3.72 -21.52
C GLN A 134 25.24 -4.00 -20.38
N GLY A 135 25.17 -3.23 -19.30
CA GLY A 135 25.87 -3.50 -18.07
C GLY A 135 25.15 -4.56 -17.23
N GLU A 136 24.90 -4.23 -15.96
CA GLU A 136 24.14 -5.08 -15.06
C GLU A 136 23.06 -4.24 -14.36
N PRO A 137 21.79 -4.30 -14.81
CA PRO A 137 20.71 -3.49 -14.26
C PRO A 137 20.57 -3.56 -12.74
N ARG A 138 20.82 -4.74 -12.15
CA ARG A 138 20.79 -4.95 -10.70
C ARG A 138 21.68 -3.97 -9.93
N PHE A 139 22.87 -3.65 -10.42
CA PHE A 139 23.79 -2.74 -9.75
C PHE A 139 23.34 -1.29 -9.87
N PHE A 140 22.78 -0.90 -11.02
CA PHE A 140 22.18 0.42 -11.19
C PHE A 140 21.02 0.64 -10.21
N TYR A 141 20.10 -0.32 -10.08
CA TYR A 141 18.99 -0.21 -9.14
C TYR A 141 19.46 -0.24 -7.69
N GLN A 142 20.47 -1.04 -7.36
CA GLN A 142 21.09 -1.07 -6.03
C GLN A 142 21.76 0.27 -5.67
N GLU A 143 22.49 0.88 -6.60
CA GLU A 143 23.11 2.20 -6.38
C GLU A 143 22.03 3.28 -6.20
N THR A 144 21.01 3.26 -7.06
CA THR A 144 19.89 4.22 -6.96
C THR A 144 19.14 4.07 -5.64
N GLU A 145 18.93 2.85 -5.15
CA GLU A 145 18.39 2.59 -3.82
C GLU A 145 19.31 3.10 -2.71
N SER A 146 20.63 2.92 -2.84
CA SER A 146 21.62 3.46 -1.89
C SER A 146 21.59 4.99 -1.82
N ASP A 147 21.40 5.66 -2.95
CA ASP A 147 21.23 7.11 -3.02
C ASP A 147 19.96 7.56 -2.26
N ILE A 148 18.85 6.82 -2.37
CA ILE A 148 17.60 7.07 -1.62
C ILE A 148 17.79 6.82 -0.11
N ASN A 149 18.49 5.75 0.26
CA ASN A 149 18.81 5.48 1.66
C ASN A 149 19.70 6.56 2.26
N THR A 150 20.66 7.08 1.49
CA THR A 150 21.51 8.21 1.87
C THR A 150 20.67 9.48 2.07
N PHE A 151 19.74 9.76 1.15
CA PHE A 151 18.77 10.84 1.33
C PHE A 151 17.99 10.67 2.64
N GLY A 152 17.43 9.48 2.91
CA GLY A 152 16.71 9.18 4.14
C GLY A 152 17.54 9.43 5.40
N GLY A 153 18.79 8.92 5.45
CA GLY A 153 19.70 9.13 6.57
C GLY A 153 20.09 10.60 6.78
N LEU A 154 20.27 11.37 5.71
CA LEU A 154 20.54 12.80 5.79
C LEU A 154 19.32 13.60 6.24
N THR A 155 18.11 13.25 5.80
CA THR A 155 16.89 13.90 6.31
C THR A 155 16.74 13.68 7.81
N GLU A 156 17.09 12.50 8.31
CA GLU A 156 17.05 12.18 9.74
C GLU A 156 18.10 12.97 10.54
N SER A 157 19.33 13.01 10.04
CA SER A 157 20.49 13.52 10.81
C SER A 157 20.74 15.01 10.68
N THR A 158 20.23 15.67 9.63
CA THR A 158 20.59 17.08 9.32
C THR A 158 19.42 18.05 9.29
N MET A 159 18.18 17.58 9.06
CA MET A 159 17.02 18.46 9.09
C MET A 159 16.57 18.71 10.53
N TYR A 160 16.01 19.90 10.77
CA TYR A 160 15.32 20.16 12.02
C TYR A 160 13.97 19.41 12.02
N HIS A 161 13.68 18.65 13.08
CA HIS A 161 12.47 17.82 13.20
C HIS A 161 11.24 18.66 13.57
N ASP A 162 10.85 19.56 12.68
CA ASP A 162 9.64 20.38 12.77
C ASP A 162 8.49 19.82 11.91
N GLU A 163 7.45 20.63 11.70
CA GLU A 163 6.33 20.28 10.81
C GLU A 163 6.82 19.87 9.42
N GLY A 164 7.83 20.55 8.86
CA GLY A 164 8.33 20.28 7.51
C GLY A 164 8.95 18.88 7.39
N TRP A 165 9.76 18.51 8.38
CA TRP A 165 10.27 17.14 8.49
C TRP A 165 9.13 16.13 8.64
N SER A 166 8.12 16.43 9.48
CA SER A 166 6.97 15.56 9.71
C SER A 166 6.15 15.32 8.43
N PHE A 167 5.93 16.36 7.61
CA PHE A 167 5.25 16.21 6.31
C PHE A 167 6.04 15.34 5.34
N LEU A 168 7.37 15.47 5.30
CA LEU A 168 8.24 14.63 4.46
C LEU A 168 8.14 13.16 4.88
N GLN A 169 8.28 12.87 6.18
CA GLN A 169 8.17 11.49 6.69
C GLN A 169 6.77 10.92 6.50
N LEU A 170 5.72 11.71 6.73
CA LEU A 170 4.34 11.32 6.44
C LEU A 170 4.17 10.87 4.99
N GLY A 171 4.74 11.61 4.03
CA GLY A 171 4.74 11.24 2.63
C GLY A 171 5.36 9.86 2.39
N ARG A 172 6.54 9.62 2.97
CA ARG A 172 7.21 8.31 2.87
C ARG A 172 6.36 7.18 3.43
N TYR A 173 5.83 7.34 4.64
CA TYR A 173 5.04 6.29 5.28
C TYR A 173 3.73 6.02 4.56
N VAL A 174 3.05 7.05 4.03
CA VAL A 174 1.84 6.86 3.22
C VAL A 174 2.13 6.11 1.93
N GLU A 175 3.23 6.46 1.24
CA GLU A 175 3.61 5.74 0.02
C GLU A 175 3.96 4.28 0.31
N ARG A 176 4.68 4.02 1.41
CA ARG A 176 5.01 2.68 1.87
C ARG A 176 3.78 1.85 2.21
N VAL A 177 2.83 2.40 2.96
CA VAL A 177 1.55 1.74 3.26
C VAL A 177 0.85 1.33 1.97
N GLY A 178 0.78 2.23 0.98
CA GLY A 178 0.22 1.91 -0.34
C GLY A 178 0.97 0.79 -1.04
N GLY A 179 2.30 0.88 -1.10
CA GLY A 179 3.16 -0.11 -1.75
C GLY A 179 3.04 -1.51 -1.15
N VAL A 180 3.05 -1.62 0.19
CA VAL A 180 2.87 -2.88 0.92
C VAL A 180 1.51 -3.50 0.60
N CYS A 181 0.43 -2.72 0.72
CA CYS A 181 -0.92 -3.20 0.43
C CYS A 181 -1.07 -3.70 -1.01
N SER A 182 -0.60 -2.93 -2.00
CA SER A 182 -0.73 -3.30 -3.41
C SER A 182 0.09 -4.54 -3.77
N LEU A 183 1.31 -4.69 -3.24
CA LEU A 183 2.12 -5.90 -3.46
C LEU A 183 1.53 -7.14 -2.79
N LEU A 184 1.05 -7.01 -1.54
CA LEU A 184 0.38 -8.11 -0.85
C LEU A 184 -0.88 -8.55 -1.61
N ASN A 185 -1.68 -7.59 -2.09
CA ASN A 185 -2.89 -7.91 -2.85
C ASN A 185 -2.56 -8.65 -4.15
N SER A 186 -1.58 -8.17 -4.92
CA SER A 186 -1.12 -8.84 -6.14
C SER A 186 -0.59 -10.25 -5.87
N GLN A 187 0.17 -10.44 -4.79
CA GLN A 187 0.68 -11.76 -4.40
C GLN A 187 -0.45 -12.74 -4.04
N ILE A 188 -1.46 -12.28 -3.28
CA ILE A 188 -2.60 -13.11 -2.85
C ILE A 188 -3.47 -13.50 -4.05
N GLU A 189 -3.80 -12.53 -4.91
CA GLU A 189 -4.61 -12.75 -6.11
C GLU A 189 -3.99 -13.81 -7.00
N ILE A 190 -2.67 -13.73 -7.22
CA ILE A 190 -1.96 -14.67 -8.10
C ILE A 190 -1.81 -16.05 -7.46
N SER A 191 -1.59 -16.13 -6.14
CA SER A 191 -1.56 -17.43 -5.42
C SER A 191 -2.89 -18.20 -5.51
N GLY A 192 -3.98 -17.50 -5.83
CA GLY A 192 -5.30 -18.08 -6.04
C GLY A 192 -5.62 -18.47 -7.49
N LEU A 193 -4.74 -18.18 -8.46
CA LEU A 193 -4.96 -18.52 -9.86
C LEU A 193 -4.75 -20.01 -10.12
N GLN A 194 -5.54 -20.55 -11.05
CA GLN A 194 -5.56 -21.96 -11.42
C GLN A 194 -5.41 -22.12 -12.94
N GLU A 195 -4.58 -23.08 -13.34
CA GLU A 195 -4.40 -23.50 -14.75
C GLU A 195 -4.26 -25.02 -14.80
N ASP A 196 -4.94 -25.68 -15.76
CA ASP A 196 -4.92 -27.14 -15.94
C ASP A 196 -5.20 -27.97 -14.66
N GLY A 197 -5.87 -27.38 -13.67
CA GLY A 197 -6.19 -28.03 -12.40
C GLY A 197 -5.17 -27.82 -11.29
N GLU A 198 -4.00 -27.23 -11.56
CA GLU A 198 -2.95 -26.94 -10.58
C GLU A 198 -2.96 -25.46 -10.15
N TYR A 199 -2.69 -25.22 -8.87
CA TYR A 199 -2.58 -23.86 -8.31
C TYR A 199 -1.20 -23.28 -8.60
N PHE A 200 -1.16 -21.99 -8.95
CA PHE A 200 0.11 -21.29 -9.10
C PHE A 200 0.73 -20.96 -7.73
N GLU A 201 1.87 -21.57 -7.42
CA GLU A 201 2.60 -21.28 -6.18
C GLU A 201 3.47 -20.02 -6.35
N ALA A 202 2.97 -18.88 -5.87
CA ALA A 202 3.70 -17.62 -5.95
C ALA A 202 4.94 -17.65 -5.03
N ASP A 203 6.07 -17.09 -5.48
CA ASP A 203 7.29 -17.02 -4.67
C ASP A 203 7.15 -15.98 -3.54
N TRP A 204 6.86 -16.47 -2.33
CA TRP A 204 6.77 -15.66 -1.12
C TRP A 204 8.13 -15.22 -0.58
N THR A 205 9.23 -15.88 -0.98
CA THR A 205 10.59 -15.49 -0.62
C THR A 205 10.97 -14.20 -1.32
N SER A 206 10.64 -14.07 -2.61
CA SER A 206 10.76 -12.81 -3.36
C SER A 206 10.08 -11.64 -2.66
N LEU A 207 8.89 -11.85 -2.07
CA LEU A 207 8.18 -10.82 -1.33
C LEU A 207 8.91 -10.39 -0.06
N LEU A 208 9.44 -11.36 0.71
CA LEU A 208 10.29 -11.06 1.86
C LEU A 208 11.56 -10.29 1.46
N ARG A 209 12.16 -10.60 0.31
CA ARG A 209 13.34 -9.88 -0.21
C ARG A 209 13.02 -8.42 -0.55
N ILE A 210 11.86 -8.15 -1.16
CA ILE A 210 11.40 -6.78 -1.48
C ILE A 210 11.25 -5.92 -0.22
N PHE A 211 10.83 -6.51 0.90
CA PHE A 211 10.62 -5.80 2.17
C PHE A 211 11.78 -5.96 3.18
N HIS A 212 12.94 -6.45 2.74
CA HIS A 212 14.11 -6.70 3.61
C HIS A 212 13.79 -7.52 4.87
N ALA A 213 12.91 -8.51 4.72
CA ALA A 213 12.33 -9.26 5.82
C ALA A 213 12.83 -10.72 5.90
N VAL A 214 13.75 -11.14 5.01
CA VAL A 214 14.23 -12.54 4.94
C VAL A 214 14.91 -12.96 6.23
N GLU A 215 15.88 -12.18 6.71
CA GLU A 215 16.64 -12.47 7.92
C GLU A 215 15.74 -12.46 9.16
N VAL A 216 14.81 -11.49 9.23
CA VAL A 216 13.84 -11.37 10.32
C VAL A 216 12.88 -12.56 10.32
N TYR A 217 12.38 -12.97 9.16
CA TYR A 217 11.49 -14.12 9.01
C TYR A 217 12.17 -15.40 9.51
N HIS A 218 13.39 -15.68 9.05
CA HIS A 218 14.12 -16.87 9.47
C HIS A 218 14.50 -16.82 10.96
N HIS A 219 14.80 -15.64 11.51
CA HIS A 219 15.05 -15.48 12.93
C HIS A 219 13.83 -15.83 13.79
N ILE A 220 12.64 -15.38 13.40
CA ILE A 220 11.39 -15.57 14.15
C ILE A 220 10.83 -16.98 13.97
N HIS A 221 10.75 -17.48 12.73
CA HIS A 221 10.01 -18.70 12.42
C HIS A 221 10.86 -19.96 12.33
N LYS A 222 12.18 -19.85 12.11
CA LYS A 222 13.15 -20.97 12.03
C LYS A 222 12.67 -22.16 11.17
N ALA A 223 11.93 -21.87 10.10
CA ALA A 223 11.24 -22.86 9.27
C ALA A 223 11.11 -22.35 7.84
N ASP A 224 10.56 -23.20 6.98
CA ASP A 224 10.25 -22.89 5.58
C ASP A 224 9.31 -21.69 5.46
N VAL A 225 9.41 -21.02 4.31
CA VAL A 225 8.60 -19.85 3.98
C VAL A 225 7.17 -20.30 3.70
N VAL A 226 6.25 -19.96 4.61
CA VAL A 226 4.81 -20.26 4.50
C VAL A 226 4.02 -18.96 4.34
N PRO A 227 3.07 -18.87 3.37
CA PRO A 227 2.32 -17.65 3.06
C PRO A 227 1.70 -16.93 4.26
N GLY A 228 0.98 -17.68 5.12
CA GLY A 228 0.30 -17.10 6.29
C GLY A 228 1.25 -16.40 7.26
N ARG A 229 2.45 -16.94 7.47
CA ARG A 229 3.46 -16.32 8.35
C ARG A 229 4.09 -15.09 7.70
N VAL A 230 4.26 -15.10 6.38
CA VAL A 230 4.76 -13.93 5.63
C VAL A 230 3.74 -12.79 5.74
N LEU A 231 2.45 -13.09 5.56
CA LEU A 231 1.38 -12.12 5.76
C LEU A 231 1.37 -11.58 7.19
N ASP A 232 1.50 -12.43 8.20
CA ASP A 232 1.54 -12.00 9.59
C ASP A 232 2.70 -11.04 9.88
N LEU A 233 3.89 -11.38 9.39
CA LEU A 233 5.09 -10.55 9.55
C LEU A 233 4.94 -9.20 8.83
N LEU A 234 4.52 -9.19 7.56
CA LEU A 234 4.42 -7.96 6.76
C LEU A 234 3.21 -7.09 7.14
N VAL A 235 2.13 -7.66 7.67
CA VAL A 235 0.94 -6.90 8.05
C VAL A 235 1.00 -6.43 9.50
N SER A 236 1.33 -7.34 10.43
CA SER A 236 1.02 -7.13 11.85
C SER A 236 2.23 -6.77 12.72
N ASP A 237 3.46 -7.12 12.30
CA ASP A 237 4.64 -6.94 13.15
C ASP A 237 4.92 -5.46 13.42
N PRO A 238 4.98 -5.00 14.68
CA PRO A 238 5.18 -3.58 14.99
C PRO A 238 6.65 -3.15 14.95
N LEU A 239 7.60 -4.07 14.79
CA LEU A 239 9.04 -3.82 14.85
C LEU A 239 9.67 -3.82 13.46
N LEU A 240 9.13 -4.58 12.52
CA LEU A 240 9.60 -4.61 11.14
C LEU A 240 9.33 -3.23 10.47
N PRO A 241 10.37 -2.49 10.03
CA PRO A 241 10.22 -1.14 9.50
C PRO A 241 9.30 -1.02 8.28
N GLU A 242 9.29 -2.06 7.44
CA GLU A 242 8.52 -2.14 6.19
C GLU A 242 7.14 -2.80 6.39
N SER A 243 6.78 -3.20 7.61
CA SER A 243 5.45 -3.74 7.86
C SER A 243 4.38 -2.65 7.72
N LEU A 244 3.16 -3.09 7.40
CA LEU A 244 1.98 -2.23 7.35
C LEU A 244 1.71 -1.59 8.71
N SER A 245 1.68 -2.39 9.78
CA SER A 245 1.45 -1.92 11.15
C SER A 245 2.46 -0.84 11.57
N ARG A 246 3.77 -1.05 11.37
CA ARG A 246 4.80 -0.07 11.73
C ARG A 246 4.68 1.21 10.91
N SER A 247 4.49 1.10 9.60
CA SER A 247 4.36 2.24 8.69
C SER A 247 3.13 3.09 9.03
N MET A 248 2.01 2.46 9.36
CA MET A 248 0.79 3.16 9.80
C MET A 248 0.98 3.87 11.13
N ASN A 249 1.63 3.22 12.11
CA ASN A 249 1.93 3.84 13.41
C ASN A 249 2.84 5.06 13.28
N LEU A 250 3.85 4.98 12.40
CA LEU A 250 4.73 6.11 12.09
C LEU A 250 3.96 7.24 11.38
N ALA A 251 3.11 6.92 10.40
CA ALA A 251 2.26 7.91 9.75
C ALA A 251 1.34 8.63 10.74
N MET A 252 0.70 7.90 11.67
CA MET A 252 -0.12 8.50 12.72
C MET A 252 0.69 9.41 13.64
N THR A 253 1.90 8.98 14.02
CA THR A 253 2.82 9.79 14.84
C THR A 253 3.15 11.12 14.16
N GLU A 254 3.40 11.11 12.85
CA GLU A 254 3.70 12.35 12.11
C GLU A 254 2.47 13.24 11.93
N ILE A 255 1.29 12.68 11.77
CA ILE A 255 0.05 13.45 11.77
C ILE A 255 -0.15 14.17 13.11
N ASP A 256 0.11 13.49 14.23
CA ASP A 256 0.02 14.09 15.56
C ASP A 256 1.07 15.19 15.76
N ASN A 257 2.31 14.97 15.28
CA ASN A 257 3.36 15.98 15.30
C ASN A 257 2.95 17.25 14.53
N ILE A 258 2.32 17.09 13.36
CA ILE A 258 1.79 18.19 12.54
C ILE A 258 0.63 18.89 13.29
N GLY A 259 -0.27 18.14 13.90
CA GLY A 259 -1.45 18.66 14.61
C GLY A 259 -1.11 19.49 15.85
N ARG A 260 -0.01 19.16 16.54
CA ARG A 260 0.47 19.88 17.74
C ARG A 260 1.05 21.27 17.45
N GLY A 261 1.33 21.58 16.19
CA GLY A 261 1.96 22.84 15.78
C GLY A 261 3.44 22.94 16.17
N PRO A 262 4.11 24.07 15.91
CA PRO A 262 5.55 24.19 16.14
C PRO A 262 5.88 24.03 17.62
N ARG A 263 6.75 23.07 17.95
CA ARG A 263 7.33 22.87 19.29
C ARG A 263 8.16 24.11 19.68
N ARG A 264 7.50 25.20 20.10
CA ARG A 264 8.19 26.36 20.67
C ARG A 264 8.78 25.96 22.01
N HIS A 265 10.10 26.06 22.14
CA HIS A 265 10.77 26.13 23.45
C HIS A 265 10.35 27.43 24.14
N SER A 266 9.19 27.44 24.80
CA SER A 266 8.79 28.49 25.75
C SER A 266 7.78 27.95 26.76
N PRO A 267 7.93 28.27 28.06
CA PRO A 267 7.07 27.80 29.14
C PRO A 267 5.79 28.65 29.16
N ALA A 268 4.85 28.36 28.27
CA ALA A 268 3.53 28.97 28.33
C ALA A 268 2.46 27.90 28.08
N ALA A 269 1.50 27.85 29.00
CA ALA A 269 0.49 26.81 29.10
C ALA A 269 -0.24 26.56 27.76
N PRO A 270 -0.43 25.28 27.37
CA PRO A 270 -1.08 24.95 26.11
C PRO A 270 -2.54 25.39 26.14
N ARG A 271 -2.95 26.12 25.10
CA ARG A 271 -4.35 26.35 24.78
C ARG A 271 -4.88 25.09 24.09
N PRO A 272 -5.96 24.44 24.56
CA PRO A 272 -6.44 23.22 23.94
C PRO A 272 -7.16 23.57 22.63
N LEU A 273 -6.54 23.23 21.50
CA LEU A 273 -7.27 22.96 20.27
C LEU A 273 -7.77 21.53 20.37
N ARG A 274 -9.06 21.31 20.08
CA ARG A 274 -9.65 19.96 20.10
C ARG A 274 -9.00 19.11 19.00
N GLU A 275 -8.02 18.30 19.38
CA GLU A 275 -7.52 17.15 18.61
C GLU A 275 -8.72 16.32 18.15
N LYS A 276 -8.87 16.15 16.84
CA LYS A 276 -9.50 14.94 16.31
C LYS A 276 -8.35 14.09 15.82
N ASP A 277 -7.88 13.20 16.67
CA ASP A 277 -6.90 12.16 16.33
C ASP A 277 -7.33 11.48 15.03
N VAL A 278 -6.41 11.35 14.07
CA VAL A 278 -6.68 10.62 12.85
C VAL A 278 -6.81 9.13 13.20
N LYS A 279 -7.96 8.55 12.85
CA LYS A 279 -8.30 7.16 13.17
C LYS A 279 -8.10 6.29 11.94
N VAL A 280 -7.24 5.27 12.04
CA VAL A 280 -6.97 4.35 10.93
C VAL A 280 -7.66 3.01 11.15
N GLY A 281 -8.35 2.49 10.12
CA GLY A 281 -9.05 1.21 10.15
C GLY A 281 -8.43 0.18 9.20
N ILE A 282 -8.85 -1.07 9.32
CA ILE A 282 -8.46 -2.18 8.43
C ILE A 282 -9.69 -2.96 7.97
N GLY A 283 -9.68 -3.46 6.74
CA GLY A 283 -10.76 -4.29 6.20
C GLY A 283 -10.78 -5.69 6.79
N LEU A 284 -11.97 -6.26 6.97
CA LEU A 284 -12.16 -7.69 7.18
C LEU A 284 -11.99 -8.42 5.83
N PRO A 285 -11.30 -9.57 5.78
CA PRO A 285 -11.07 -10.31 4.53
C PRO A 285 -12.32 -11.05 4.03
N GLY A 286 -13.53 -10.67 4.48
CA GLY A 286 -14.79 -11.32 4.12
C GLY A 286 -15.19 -11.16 2.65
N ASN A 287 -14.58 -10.22 1.93
CA ASN A 287 -14.77 -10.01 0.49
C ASN A 287 -13.66 -10.64 -0.37
N VAL A 288 -12.78 -11.45 0.23
CA VAL A 288 -11.78 -12.24 -0.50
C VAL A 288 -12.36 -13.65 -0.69
N PRO A 289 -12.63 -14.10 -1.93
CA PRO A 289 -13.21 -15.41 -2.22
C PRO A 289 -12.46 -16.57 -1.55
N GLY A 290 -13.19 -17.59 -1.12
CA GLY A 290 -12.60 -18.76 -0.44
C GLY A 290 -12.10 -18.54 0.99
N THR A 291 -12.20 -17.32 1.55
CA THR A 291 -11.81 -17.07 2.95
C THR A 291 -12.67 -17.89 3.91
N LYS A 292 -12.05 -18.60 4.88
CA LYS A 292 -12.79 -19.37 5.90
C LYS A 292 -13.29 -18.47 7.02
N GLY A 293 -14.48 -18.76 7.55
CA GLY A 293 -15.10 -18.00 8.65
C GLY A 293 -14.23 -17.90 9.91
N GLU A 294 -13.49 -18.96 10.25
CA GLU A 294 -12.57 -18.96 11.41
C GLU A 294 -11.44 -17.93 11.26
N PHE A 295 -10.91 -17.77 10.05
CA PHE A 295 -9.84 -16.81 9.77
C PHE A 295 -10.32 -15.36 9.92
N ILE A 296 -11.58 -15.09 9.56
CA ILE A 296 -12.20 -13.77 9.75
C ILE A 296 -12.24 -13.39 11.23
N LEU A 297 -12.66 -14.31 12.10
CA LEU A 297 -12.74 -14.05 13.54
C LEU A 297 -11.35 -13.83 14.14
N GLU A 298 -10.36 -14.60 13.67
CA GLU A 298 -8.98 -14.42 14.09
C GLU A 298 -8.40 -13.08 13.65
N TRP A 299 -8.65 -12.67 12.40
CA TRP A 299 -8.29 -11.36 11.88
C TRP A 299 -8.91 -10.23 12.72
N ALA A 300 -10.19 -10.36 13.08
CA ALA A 300 -10.89 -9.38 13.90
C ALA A 300 -10.25 -9.23 15.29
N ARG A 301 -9.93 -10.34 15.97
CA ARG A 301 -9.23 -10.31 17.29
C ARG A 301 -7.87 -9.66 17.20
N ARG A 302 -7.09 -10.00 16.16
CA ARG A 302 -5.76 -9.42 15.94
C ARG A 302 -5.83 -7.93 15.65
N ALA A 303 -6.80 -7.49 14.86
CA ALA A 303 -7.02 -6.08 14.62
C ALA A 303 -7.44 -5.32 15.89
N ASP A 304 -8.25 -5.95 16.76
CA ASP A 304 -8.67 -5.38 18.05
C ASP A 304 -7.52 -5.25 19.05
N ALA A 305 -6.61 -6.22 19.06
CA ALA A 305 -5.38 -6.19 19.85
C ALA A 305 -4.30 -5.25 19.24
N GLY A 306 -4.38 -4.99 17.94
CA GLY A 306 -3.43 -4.16 17.20
C GLY A 306 -3.74 -2.66 17.22
N PRO A 307 -3.08 -1.87 16.37
CA PRO A 307 -3.19 -0.41 16.37
C PRO A 307 -4.47 0.13 15.70
N PHE A 308 -5.32 -0.73 15.14
CA PHE A 308 -6.45 -0.29 14.33
C PHE A 308 -7.58 0.28 15.20
N SER A 309 -8.27 1.28 14.67
CA SER A 309 -9.41 1.94 15.30
C SER A 309 -10.77 1.40 14.83
N SER A 310 -10.80 0.74 13.67
CA SER A 310 -12.02 0.20 13.08
C SER A 310 -11.76 -1.00 12.17
N LEU A 311 -12.76 -1.87 12.06
CA LEU A 311 -12.88 -2.96 11.11
C LEU A 311 -13.91 -2.59 10.03
N GLY A 312 -13.47 -2.57 8.78
CA GLY A 312 -14.31 -2.25 7.62
C GLY A 312 -14.75 -3.50 6.86
N THR A 313 -15.94 -3.49 6.25
CA THR A 313 -16.35 -4.49 5.26
C THR A 313 -17.13 -3.84 4.13
N ILE A 314 -17.15 -4.44 2.95
CA ILE A 314 -17.89 -3.95 1.79
C ILE A 314 -19.10 -4.83 1.51
N ASP A 315 -20.07 -4.30 0.77
CA ASP A 315 -21.28 -5.02 0.41
C ASP A 315 -21.32 -5.35 -1.09
N ARG A 316 -21.55 -6.63 -1.38
CA ARG A 316 -21.78 -7.22 -2.70
C ARG A 316 -22.75 -8.37 -2.51
N LEU A 317 -23.82 -8.38 -3.31
CA LEU A 317 -24.87 -9.39 -3.23
C LEU A 317 -24.62 -10.54 -4.20
N VAL A 318 -24.11 -10.22 -5.40
CA VAL A 318 -23.78 -11.19 -6.44
C VAL A 318 -22.27 -11.28 -6.59
N TYR A 319 -21.63 -11.85 -5.57
CA TYR A 319 -20.19 -12.15 -5.51
C TYR A 319 -19.91 -13.19 -4.41
N ASP A 320 -18.77 -13.87 -4.48
CA ASP A 320 -18.35 -14.83 -3.46
C ASP A 320 -17.75 -14.10 -2.25
N ASN A 321 -18.62 -13.58 -1.38
CA ASN A 321 -18.27 -12.91 -0.13
C ASN A 321 -19.25 -13.23 0.98
N TYR A 322 -18.83 -12.96 2.21
CA TYR A 322 -19.72 -12.99 3.37
C TYR A 322 -20.64 -11.76 3.38
N GLU A 323 -21.86 -11.94 3.88
CA GLU A 323 -22.82 -10.85 4.07
C GLU A 323 -22.29 -9.86 5.13
N PRO A 324 -22.29 -8.54 4.84
CA PRO A 324 -21.59 -7.53 5.63
C PRO A 324 -22.12 -7.35 7.07
N LEU A 325 -23.42 -7.50 7.32
CA LEU A 325 -23.96 -7.35 8.67
C LEU A 325 -23.76 -8.62 9.52
N VAL A 326 -23.79 -9.79 8.90
CA VAL A 326 -23.50 -11.08 9.54
C VAL A 326 -22.03 -11.12 9.97
N ILE A 327 -21.11 -10.78 9.08
CA ILE A 327 -19.67 -10.78 9.41
C ILE A 327 -19.34 -9.74 10.49
N LEU A 328 -19.92 -8.54 10.43
CA LEU A 328 -19.75 -7.54 11.49
C LEU A 328 -20.39 -7.96 12.81
N SER A 329 -21.50 -8.70 12.79
CA SER A 329 -22.10 -9.28 14.01
C SER A 329 -21.18 -10.30 14.66
N ALA A 330 -20.54 -11.15 13.87
CA ALA A 330 -19.55 -12.10 14.37
C ALA A 330 -18.30 -11.39 14.92
N ALA A 331 -17.80 -10.36 14.20
CA ALA A 331 -16.70 -9.53 14.66
C ALA A 331 -17.04 -8.73 15.94
N ALA A 332 -18.28 -8.28 16.10
CA ALA A 332 -18.74 -7.60 17.31
C ALA A 332 -18.59 -8.48 18.55
N GLY A 333 -18.89 -9.77 18.45
CA GLY A 333 -18.70 -10.74 19.53
C GLY A 333 -17.23 -11.12 19.78
N ALA A 334 -16.37 -11.01 18.77
CA ALA A 334 -14.95 -11.34 18.87
C ALA A 334 -14.06 -10.18 19.33
N THR A 335 -14.59 -8.96 19.45
CA THR A 335 -13.81 -7.73 19.68
C THR A 335 -14.46 -6.84 20.73
N SER A 336 -13.66 -5.99 21.36
CA SER A 336 -14.09 -5.13 22.48
C SER A 336 -13.90 -3.64 22.24
N ARG A 337 -12.93 -3.24 21.40
CA ARG A 337 -12.50 -1.83 21.26
C ARG A 337 -12.76 -1.27 19.86
N VAL A 338 -12.41 -2.00 18.81
CA VAL A 338 -12.48 -1.49 17.42
C VAL A 338 -13.90 -1.16 17.01
N ARG A 339 -14.07 -0.05 16.28
CA ARG A 339 -15.36 0.29 15.67
C ARG A 339 -15.66 -0.66 14.50
N LEU A 340 -16.93 -0.84 14.17
CA LEU A 340 -17.38 -1.70 13.09
C LEU A 340 -17.96 -0.82 11.99
N LEU A 341 -17.53 -0.98 10.74
CA LEU A 341 -17.85 -0.05 9.66
C LEU A 341 -18.20 -0.79 8.37
N THR A 342 -19.25 -0.33 7.69
CA THR A 342 -19.52 -0.70 6.28
C THR A 342 -18.94 0.36 5.34
N CYS A 343 -18.20 -0.07 4.31
CA CYS A 343 -17.43 0.77 3.36
C CYS A 343 -17.72 0.46 1.87
N VAL A 344 -18.95 0.47 1.39
CA VAL A 344 -20.21 0.89 2.01
C VAL A 344 -21.25 -0.21 1.83
N LEU A 345 -22.27 -0.23 2.69
CA LEU A 345 -23.45 -1.06 2.53
C LEU A 345 -24.33 -0.49 1.42
N LEU A 346 -24.80 -1.35 0.52
CA LEU A 346 -25.56 -0.93 -0.65
C LEU A 346 -27.05 -0.88 -0.30
N ALA A 347 -27.50 0.20 0.34
CA ALA A 347 -28.84 0.29 0.95
C ALA A 347 -30.00 -0.12 0.01
N PRO A 348 -30.01 0.23 -1.30
CA PRO A 348 -31.08 -0.19 -2.20
C PRO A 348 -31.17 -1.71 -2.43
N LEU A 349 -30.12 -2.48 -2.10
CA LEU A 349 -30.12 -3.93 -2.23
C LEU A 349 -30.88 -4.65 -1.11
N HIS A 350 -31.18 -3.94 -0.02
CA HIS A 350 -31.75 -4.51 1.19
C HIS A 350 -33.18 -4.04 1.42
N ASN A 351 -33.98 -4.82 2.15
CA ASN A 351 -35.25 -4.31 2.66
C ASN A 351 -34.98 -3.26 3.75
N PRO A 352 -35.51 -2.03 3.65
CA PRO A 352 -35.15 -0.94 4.56
C PRO A 352 -35.57 -1.20 6.01
N GLY A 353 -36.71 -1.86 6.23
CA GLY A 353 -37.19 -2.20 7.57
C GLY A 353 -36.31 -3.27 8.24
N ILE A 354 -35.91 -4.29 7.47
CA ILE A 354 -35.00 -5.34 7.94
C ILE A 354 -33.61 -4.77 8.20
N LEU A 355 -33.08 -3.98 7.27
CA LEU A 355 -31.78 -3.31 7.41
C LEU A 355 -31.73 -2.44 8.66
N ALA A 356 -32.78 -1.63 8.90
CA ALA A 356 -32.88 -0.82 10.11
C ALA A 356 -32.85 -1.69 11.38
N LYS A 357 -33.58 -2.81 11.40
CA LYS A 357 -33.60 -3.73 12.54
C LYS A 357 -32.25 -4.41 12.75
N GLN A 358 -31.59 -4.87 11.68
CA GLN A 358 -30.27 -5.49 11.73
C GLN A 358 -29.22 -4.50 12.23
N GLY A 359 -29.16 -3.30 11.64
CA GLY A 359 -28.24 -2.23 12.04
C GLY A 359 -28.42 -1.83 13.51
N ALA A 360 -29.66 -1.61 13.96
CA ALA A 360 -29.94 -1.28 15.36
C ALA A 360 -29.56 -2.42 16.33
N SER A 361 -29.80 -3.67 15.93
CA SER A 361 -29.45 -4.83 16.77
C SER A 361 -27.93 -5.00 16.88
N LEU A 362 -27.21 -4.85 15.75
CA LEU A 362 -25.76 -4.88 15.72
C LEU A 362 -25.13 -3.75 16.52
N ASP A 363 -25.65 -2.53 16.41
CA ASP A 363 -25.16 -1.40 17.21
C ASP A 363 -25.31 -1.67 18.71
N ALA A 364 -26.47 -2.19 19.13
CA ALA A 364 -26.71 -2.58 20.51
C ALA A 364 -25.77 -3.71 20.98
N ILE A 365 -25.62 -4.79 20.19
CA ILE A 365 -24.72 -5.92 20.52
C ILE A 365 -23.26 -5.46 20.61
N SER A 366 -22.84 -4.56 19.72
CA SER A 366 -21.47 -4.06 19.67
C SER A 366 -21.18 -2.99 20.75
N GLY A 367 -22.20 -2.49 21.46
CA GLY A 367 -22.05 -1.43 22.45
C GLY A 367 -21.82 -0.04 21.82
N GLY A 368 -22.52 0.29 20.73
CA GLY A 368 -22.41 1.59 20.05
C GLY A 368 -21.19 1.72 19.13
N ARG A 369 -20.57 0.60 18.76
CA ARG A 369 -19.35 0.58 17.94
C ARG A 369 -19.65 0.60 16.44
N LEU A 370 -20.90 0.44 16.02
CA LEU A 370 -21.27 0.42 14.60
C LEU A 370 -21.25 1.85 14.02
N THR A 371 -20.67 1.96 12.83
CA THR A 371 -20.89 3.07 11.90
C THR A 371 -21.45 2.47 10.61
N LEU A 372 -22.70 2.77 10.29
CA LEU A 372 -23.35 2.25 9.07
C LEU A 372 -23.07 3.19 7.90
N GLY A 373 -21.97 2.96 7.18
CA GLY A 373 -21.69 3.65 5.93
C GLY A 373 -22.56 3.08 4.81
N VAL A 374 -23.33 3.94 4.15
CA VAL A 374 -24.30 3.57 3.12
C VAL A 374 -23.95 4.18 1.77
N GLY A 375 -24.26 3.44 0.70
CA GLY A 375 -24.16 3.91 -0.68
C GLY A 375 -25.19 3.25 -1.57
N VAL A 376 -25.27 3.70 -2.82
CA VAL A 376 -26.22 3.19 -3.80
C VAL A 376 -25.64 2.06 -4.65
N GLY A 377 -24.32 1.93 -4.75
CA GLY A 377 -23.70 0.91 -5.60
C GLY A 377 -23.81 1.22 -7.09
N ARG A 378 -23.04 0.48 -7.90
CA ARG A 378 -22.85 0.77 -9.33
C ARG A 378 -22.92 -0.43 -10.25
N ARG A 379 -23.17 -1.63 -9.72
CA ARG A 379 -23.07 -2.87 -10.49
C ARG A 379 -24.47 -3.42 -10.80
N PRO A 380 -24.85 -3.58 -12.09
CA PRO A 380 -26.20 -4.02 -12.45
C PRO A 380 -26.55 -5.45 -12.05
N ASP A 381 -25.57 -6.34 -11.89
CA ASP A 381 -25.74 -7.73 -11.46
C ASP A 381 -26.34 -7.81 -10.04
N ASP A 382 -25.83 -7.02 -9.10
CA ASP A 382 -26.36 -6.94 -7.73
C ASP A 382 -27.85 -6.57 -7.73
N TYR A 383 -28.26 -5.67 -8.64
CA TYR A 383 -29.65 -5.20 -8.76
C TYR A 383 -30.59 -6.24 -9.37
N LYS A 384 -30.08 -7.23 -10.11
CA LYS A 384 -30.92 -8.34 -10.61
C LYS A 384 -31.35 -9.28 -9.49
N ALA A 385 -30.57 -9.36 -8.41
CA ALA A 385 -30.84 -10.19 -7.25
C ALA A 385 -31.53 -9.42 -6.09
N ALA A 386 -31.86 -8.15 -6.30
CA ALA A 386 -32.32 -7.23 -5.27
C ALA A 386 -33.75 -6.72 -5.53
N PRO A 387 -34.44 -6.19 -4.50
CA PRO A 387 -35.80 -5.65 -4.63
C PRO A 387 -35.87 -4.27 -5.31
N ALA A 388 -34.74 -3.66 -5.67
CA ALA A 388 -34.67 -2.36 -6.32
C ALA A 388 -34.22 -2.49 -7.78
N GLU A 389 -34.65 -1.55 -8.62
CA GLU A 389 -34.20 -1.46 -10.01
C GLU A 389 -32.95 -0.57 -10.13
N TYR A 390 -31.97 -1.00 -10.95
CA TYR A 390 -30.72 -0.28 -11.18
C TYR A 390 -30.94 1.16 -11.71
N SER A 391 -31.99 1.36 -12.50
CA SER A 391 -32.41 2.66 -13.05
C SER A 391 -32.86 3.64 -11.96
N GLN A 392 -33.39 3.15 -10.84
CA GLN A 392 -33.96 3.94 -9.74
C GLN A 392 -33.05 4.02 -8.52
N ARG A 393 -31.82 3.50 -8.59
CA ARG A 393 -30.89 3.36 -7.45
C ARG A 393 -30.56 4.63 -6.67
N ALA A 394 -30.65 5.80 -7.31
CA ALA A 394 -30.38 7.09 -6.68
C ALA A 394 -31.64 7.76 -6.10
N ALA A 395 -32.83 7.25 -6.45
CA ALA A 395 -34.11 7.77 -6.01
C ALA A 395 -34.66 7.06 -4.76
N ARG A 396 -33.99 6.01 -4.28
CA ARG A 396 -34.40 5.18 -3.15
C ARG A 396 -33.43 5.26 -1.98
#